data_AF-A0A1L0AS37-F1
#
_entry.id   AF-A0A1L0AS37-F1
#
_cell.length_a   1.000
_cell.length_b   1.000
_cell.length_c   1.000
_cell.angle_alpha   90.00
_cell.angle_beta   90.00
_cell.angle_gamma   90.00
#
_symmetry.space_group_name_H-M   'P 1'
#
loop_
_entity.id
_entity.type
_entity.pdbx_description
1 polymer ?
#
loop_
_entity_poly.entity_id
_entity_poly.type
_entity_poly.pdbx_seq_one_letter_code
_entity_poly.pdbx_strand_id
1 'polypeptide(L)'
;MGKKISGNAGPVIGISSSLELFEKLKYESSRLENGWHPYDIFNFLITAWHLFEDWTKSDNPQALCRQKRHRKKLPHQMNLVLDVVRDIVNGSKHFQLNPDSVNKRRVDEVHTGNEVGYYEYFFHEDIPAVTVEKFWYFSVRTLNNLVMWYFEWVFDDLSAVKEFPKELIDAISYCNIAERKDQSVLTQYSNVTFPQLRDVTF
;
A
#
# COMPACT_ATOMS: atom_id res chain seq x y z
N MET A 1 26.77 19.00 18.80
CA MET A 1 27.78 17.93 19.00
C MET A 1 27.40 16.75 18.12
N GLY A 2 28.32 16.22 17.30
CA GLY A 2 28.07 15.03 16.47
C GLY A 2 28.24 13.73 17.27
N LYS A 3 27.50 12.68 16.89
CA LYS A 3 27.64 11.33 17.48
C LYS A 3 28.82 10.62 16.82
N LYS A 4 29.81 10.19 17.62
CA LYS A 4 30.87 9.29 17.12
C LYS A 4 30.25 7.91 16.89
N ILE A 5 30.45 7.36 15.70
CA ILE A 5 29.98 6.03 15.31
C ILE A 5 31.00 5.01 15.80
N SER A 6 30.54 3.86 16.32
CA SER A 6 31.40 2.81 16.85
C SER A 6 30.83 1.41 16.55
N GLY A 7 31.70 0.42 16.37
CA GLY A 7 31.30 -0.96 16.10
C GLY A 7 30.58 -1.12 14.77
N ASN A 8 29.50 -1.91 14.75
CA ASN A 8 28.68 -2.17 13.56
C ASN A 8 27.55 -1.14 13.35
N ALA A 9 27.54 -0.03 14.09
CA ALA A 9 26.53 1.00 13.92
C ALA A 9 26.71 1.70 12.56
N GLY A 10 25.64 1.77 11.77
CA GLY A 10 25.64 2.58 10.55
C GLY A 10 25.53 4.09 10.84
N PRO A 11 26.09 4.96 9.99
CA PRO A 11 25.78 6.40 10.03
C PRO A 11 24.30 6.60 9.70
N VAL A 12 23.56 7.23 10.61
CA VAL A 12 22.14 7.58 10.39
C VAL A 12 21.98 9.08 10.51
N ILE A 13 21.37 9.69 9.50
CA ILE A 13 20.92 11.08 9.50
C ILE A 13 19.42 11.06 9.24
N GLY A 14 18.63 11.60 10.17
CA GLY A 14 17.18 11.57 10.11
C GLY A 14 16.61 10.26 10.67
N ILE A 15 15.99 9.45 9.81
CA ILE A 15 15.16 8.30 10.19
C ILE A 15 16.01 7.15 10.72
N SER A 16 15.70 6.73 11.93
CA SER A 16 16.47 5.76 12.72
C SER A 16 15.64 4.60 13.27
N SER A 17 14.30 4.66 13.17
CA SER A 17 13.39 3.59 13.58
C SER A 17 12.28 3.33 12.56
N SER A 18 11.67 2.13 12.61
CA SER A 18 10.53 1.81 11.74
C SER A 18 9.32 2.71 11.99
N LEU A 19 9.15 3.17 13.24
CA LEU A 19 8.13 4.16 13.60
C LEU A 19 8.38 5.50 12.91
N GLU A 20 9.61 6.01 12.92
CA GLU A 20 9.95 7.25 12.18
C GLU A 20 9.78 7.08 10.66
N LEU A 21 10.06 5.89 10.12
CA LEU A 21 9.80 5.61 8.70
C LEU A 21 8.30 5.56 8.39
N PHE A 22 7.47 5.11 9.35
CA PHE A 22 6.02 5.20 9.25
C PHE A 22 5.52 6.65 9.31
N GLU A 23 6.10 7.50 10.16
CA GLU A 23 5.79 8.94 10.16
C GLU A 23 6.18 9.61 8.83
N LYS A 24 7.29 9.19 8.20
CA LYS A 24 7.61 9.60 6.82
C LYS A 24 6.55 9.11 5.83
N LEU A 25 6.07 7.87 5.97
CA LEU A 25 5.02 7.35 5.09
C LEU A 25 3.72 8.16 5.21
N LYS A 26 3.31 8.55 6.43
CA LYS A 26 2.18 9.48 6.65
C LYS A 26 2.40 10.82 5.96
N TYR A 27 3.59 11.39 6.08
CA TYR A 27 3.94 12.63 5.38
C TYR A 27 3.88 12.50 3.86
N GLU A 28 4.25 11.35 3.31
CA GLU A 28 4.15 11.10 1.86
C GLU A 28 2.71 10.86 1.40
N SER A 29 1.89 10.20 2.23
CA SER A 29 0.45 10.08 2.00
C SER A 29 -0.22 11.45 1.91
N SER A 30 0.07 12.36 2.85
CA SER A 30 -0.55 13.71 2.82
C SER A 30 -0.10 14.54 1.62
N ARG A 31 1.08 14.26 1.05
CA ARG A 31 1.49 14.87 -0.22
C ARG A 31 0.68 14.36 -1.41
N LEU A 32 0.35 13.07 -1.44
CA LEU A 32 -0.50 12.49 -2.48
C LEU A 32 -1.92 13.08 -2.49
N GLU A 33 -2.43 13.51 -1.33
CA GLU A 33 -3.72 14.20 -1.23
C GLU A 33 -3.72 15.56 -1.95
N ASN A 34 -2.56 16.19 -2.12
CA ASN A 34 -2.40 17.45 -2.85
C ASN A 34 -2.19 17.26 -4.37
N GLY A 35 -2.18 16.01 -4.84
CA GLY A 35 -2.05 15.66 -6.24
C GLY A 35 -1.30 14.34 -6.46
N TRP A 36 -1.66 13.63 -7.52
CA TRP A 36 -1.08 12.33 -7.88
C TRP A 36 0.24 12.47 -8.66
N HIS A 37 1.15 13.31 -8.15
CA HIS A 37 2.42 13.56 -8.84
C HIS A 37 3.31 12.30 -8.83
N PRO A 38 3.94 11.92 -9.97
CA PRO A 38 4.74 10.68 -10.06
C PRO A 38 5.84 10.54 -9.00
N TYR A 39 6.46 11.64 -8.58
CA TYR A 39 7.48 11.62 -7.53
C TYR A 39 6.92 11.27 -6.15
N ASP A 40 5.72 11.78 -5.83
CA ASP A 40 5.08 11.49 -4.56
C ASP A 40 4.60 10.04 -4.52
N ILE A 41 4.10 9.53 -5.65
CA ILE A 41 3.72 8.11 -5.83
C ILE A 41 4.92 7.20 -5.63
N PHE A 42 6.02 7.51 -6.33
CA PHE A 42 7.26 6.76 -6.23
C PHE A 42 7.76 6.73 -4.78
N ASN A 43 7.89 7.90 -4.16
CA ASN A 43 8.41 8.02 -2.80
C ASN A 43 7.55 7.25 -1.79
N PHE A 44 6.22 7.40 -1.85
CA PHE A 44 5.29 6.70 -0.98
C PHE A 44 5.42 5.17 -1.09
N LEU A 45 5.34 4.62 -2.31
CA LEU A 45 5.38 3.17 -2.52
C LEU A 45 6.75 2.56 -2.15
N ILE A 46 7.83 3.29 -2.43
CA ILE A 46 9.19 2.88 -2.05
C ILE A 46 9.33 2.82 -0.53
N THR A 47 8.86 3.86 0.18
CA THR A 47 8.85 3.89 1.64
C THR A 47 8.02 2.76 2.22
N ALA A 48 6.80 2.55 1.70
CA ALA A 48 5.91 1.47 2.14
C ALA A 48 6.58 0.10 1.99
N TRP A 49 7.21 -0.15 0.84
CA TRP A 49 7.92 -1.41 0.60
C TRP A 49 9.11 -1.59 1.54
N HIS A 50 9.93 -0.57 1.74
CA HIS A 50 11.06 -0.64 2.68
C HIS A 50 10.60 -0.82 4.12
N LEU A 51 9.51 -0.17 4.52
CA LEU A 51 8.90 -0.31 5.84
C LEU A 51 8.38 -1.73 6.09
N PHE A 52 7.86 -2.39 5.06
CA PHE A 52 7.42 -3.78 5.12
C PHE A 52 8.58 -4.79 5.08
N GLU A 53 9.48 -4.69 4.10
CA GLU A 53 10.45 -5.75 3.80
C GLU A 53 11.78 -5.57 4.56
N ASP A 54 12.35 -4.36 4.49
CA ASP A 54 13.73 -4.14 4.92
C ASP A 54 13.83 -3.75 6.40
N TRP A 55 12.90 -2.91 6.87
CA TRP A 55 12.96 -2.32 8.20
C TRP A 55 12.40 -3.22 9.30
N THR A 56 11.68 -4.29 8.95
CA THR A 56 11.28 -5.32 9.93
C THR A 56 12.46 -5.96 10.66
N LYS A 57 13.63 -6.00 10.03
CA LYS A 57 14.86 -6.57 10.61
C LYS A 57 15.44 -5.68 11.71
N SER A 58 15.15 -4.38 11.65
CA SER A 58 15.63 -3.37 12.61
C SER A 58 14.81 -3.33 13.89
N ASP A 59 13.60 -3.88 13.88
CA ASP A 59 12.73 -3.92 15.06
C ASP A 59 13.09 -5.07 16.01
N ASN A 60 12.76 -4.88 17.29
CA ASN A 60 12.79 -5.96 18.27
C ASN A 60 11.94 -7.15 17.77
N PRO A 61 12.47 -8.40 17.73
CA PRO A 61 11.70 -9.60 17.37
C PRO A 61 10.35 -9.76 18.05
N GLN A 62 10.21 -9.26 19.27
CA GLN A 62 8.98 -9.34 20.07
C GLN A 62 8.02 -8.17 19.85
N ALA A 63 8.43 -7.09 19.17
CA ALA A 63 7.57 -5.94 18.91
C ALA A 63 6.36 -6.34 18.05
N LEU A 64 5.16 -5.87 18.44
CA LEU A 64 3.92 -6.19 17.74
C LEU A 64 3.97 -5.78 16.28
N CYS A 65 4.51 -4.59 15.98
CA CYS A 65 4.68 -4.10 14.61
C CYS A 65 5.47 -5.07 13.71
N ARG A 66 6.53 -5.68 14.24
CA ARG A 66 7.29 -6.71 13.51
C ARG A 66 6.48 -7.98 13.31
N GLN A 67 5.75 -8.41 14.33
CA GLN A 67 4.92 -9.61 14.25
C GLN A 67 3.76 -9.46 13.26
N LYS A 68 3.13 -8.27 13.22
CA LYS A 68 2.04 -7.88 12.31
C LYS A 68 2.50 -7.78 10.85
N ARG A 69 3.77 -7.49 10.61
CA ARG A 69 4.39 -7.53 9.27
C ARG A 69 4.79 -8.93 8.78
N HIS A 70 4.57 -9.97 9.58
CA HIS A 70 4.99 -11.32 9.20
C HIS A 70 4.10 -11.89 8.08
N ARG A 71 4.62 -11.88 6.85
CA ARG A 71 3.91 -12.22 5.61
C ARG A 71 3.04 -13.49 5.66
N LYS A 72 3.55 -14.58 6.25
CA LYS A 72 2.79 -15.85 6.37
C LYS A 72 1.56 -15.79 7.28
N LYS A 73 1.42 -14.74 8.09
CA LYS A 73 0.29 -14.51 8.99
C LYS A 73 -0.74 -13.55 8.39
N LEU A 74 -0.42 -12.89 7.28
CA LEU A 74 -1.33 -11.96 6.62
C LEU A 74 -2.35 -12.71 5.76
N PRO A 75 -3.59 -12.19 5.64
CA PRO A 75 -4.56 -12.73 4.71
C PRO A 75 -4.05 -12.65 3.27
N HIS A 76 -4.59 -13.50 2.39
CA HIS A 76 -4.19 -13.54 0.97
C HIS A 76 -4.40 -12.19 0.28
N GLN A 77 -5.49 -11.50 0.61
CA GLN A 77 -5.83 -10.17 0.09
C GLN A 77 -4.75 -9.14 0.39
N MET A 78 -4.24 -9.09 1.63
CA MET A 78 -3.16 -8.15 1.97
C MET A 78 -1.84 -8.56 1.30
N ASN A 79 -1.57 -9.86 1.17
CA ASN A 79 -0.42 -10.34 0.42
C ASN A 79 -0.46 -9.90 -1.05
N LEU A 80 -1.64 -9.90 -1.68
CA LEU A 80 -1.85 -9.40 -3.03
C LEU A 80 -1.47 -7.91 -3.12
N VAL A 81 -1.97 -7.06 -2.22
CA VAL A 81 -1.62 -5.64 -2.18
C VAL A 81 -0.11 -5.44 -2.04
N LEU A 82 0.54 -6.19 -1.14
CA LEU A 82 1.99 -6.11 -0.96
C LEU A 82 2.78 -6.59 -2.18
N ASP A 83 2.29 -7.59 -2.91
CA ASP A 83 2.88 -8.02 -4.19
C ASP A 83 2.76 -6.95 -5.26
N VAL A 84 1.61 -6.26 -5.32
CA VAL A 84 1.40 -5.13 -6.24
C VAL A 84 2.38 -4.00 -5.93
N VAL A 85 2.50 -3.61 -4.67
CA VAL A 85 3.46 -2.59 -4.23
C VAL A 85 4.89 -3.00 -4.59
N ARG A 86 5.27 -4.27 -4.33
CA ARG A 86 6.58 -4.81 -4.70
C ARG A 86 6.86 -4.68 -6.20
N ASP A 87 5.89 -5.05 -7.04
CA ASP A 87 6.07 -5.05 -8.49
C ASP A 87 6.24 -3.64 -9.04
N ILE A 88 5.43 -2.68 -8.56
CA ILE A 88 5.57 -1.27 -8.93
C ILE A 88 6.93 -0.73 -8.48
N VAL A 89 7.35 -1.02 -7.25
CA VAL A 89 8.64 -0.59 -6.70
C VAL A 89 9.81 -1.18 -7.49
N ASN A 90 9.78 -2.48 -7.78
CA ASN A 90 10.83 -3.14 -8.55
C ASN A 90 10.88 -2.62 -9.99
N GLY A 91 9.72 -2.43 -10.62
CA GLY A 91 9.62 -1.82 -11.95
C GLY A 91 10.21 -0.41 -11.97
N SER A 92 9.88 0.41 -10.96
CA SER A 92 10.36 1.79 -10.85
C SER A 92 11.86 1.89 -10.53
N LYS A 93 12.42 0.92 -9.80
CA LYS A 93 13.85 0.88 -9.44
C LYS A 93 14.72 0.35 -10.58
N HIS A 94 14.29 -0.74 -11.23
CA HIS A 94 15.13 -1.49 -12.15
C HIS A 94 14.81 -1.23 -13.63
N PHE A 95 13.60 -0.76 -13.95
CA PHE A 95 13.04 -0.57 -15.30
C PHE A 95 12.92 -1.87 -16.13
N GLN A 96 13.87 -2.80 -15.98
CA GLN A 96 13.87 -4.15 -16.52
C GLN A 96 14.02 -5.14 -15.36
N LEU A 97 13.03 -6.03 -15.24
CA LEU A 97 13.02 -7.05 -14.20
C LEU A 97 13.92 -8.22 -14.59
N ASN A 98 14.63 -8.78 -13.61
CA ASN A 98 15.31 -10.06 -13.79
C ASN A 98 14.28 -11.21 -13.92
N PRO A 99 14.69 -12.40 -14.42
CA PRO A 99 13.76 -13.51 -14.64
C PRO A 99 12.96 -13.92 -13.40
N ASP A 100 13.58 -13.91 -12.21
CA ASP A 100 12.90 -14.25 -10.96
C ASP A 100 11.80 -13.26 -10.60
N SER A 101 12.03 -11.96 -10.79
CA SER A 101 11.05 -10.90 -10.58
C SER A 101 9.95 -10.93 -11.63
N VAL A 102 10.26 -11.26 -12.89
CA VAL A 102 9.25 -11.46 -13.95
C VAL A 102 8.31 -12.60 -13.57
N ASN A 103 8.85 -13.74 -13.14
CA ASN A 103 8.06 -14.93 -12.77
C ASN A 103 7.17 -14.72 -11.54
N LYS A 104 7.51 -13.75 -10.68
CA LYS A 104 6.73 -13.40 -9.48
C LYS A 104 5.75 -12.27 -9.72
N ARG A 105 5.84 -11.56 -10.85
CA ARG A 105 5.03 -10.39 -11.16
C ARG A 105 3.55 -10.76 -11.23
N ARG A 106 2.74 -9.97 -10.57
CA ARG A 106 1.28 -10.04 -10.49
C ARG A 106 0.62 -8.93 -11.31
N VAL A 107 1.26 -7.76 -11.42
CA VAL A 107 0.74 -6.64 -12.22
C VAL A 107 0.78 -6.98 -13.71
N ASP A 108 -0.39 -6.89 -14.35
CA ASP A 108 -0.59 -7.16 -15.78
C ASP A 108 -0.50 -5.87 -16.61
N GLU A 109 -1.16 -4.81 -16.16
CA GLU A 109 -1.28 -3.53 -16.88
C GLU A 109 -1.07 -2.35 -15.94
N VAL A 110 -0.55 -1.25 -16.50
CA VAL A 110 -0.39 0.04 -15.83
C VAL A 110 -1.22 1.07 -16.59
N HIS A 111 -2.09 1.77 -15.88
CA HIS A 111 -2.93 2.84 -16.40
C HIS A 111 -2.33 4.19 -16.02
N THR A 112 -2.23 5.11 -16.98
CA THR A 112 -1.62 6.43 -16.73
C THR A 112 -2.59 7.45 -16.13
N GLY A 113 -3.89 7.15 -16.11
CA GLY A 113 -4.95 8.08 -15.67
C GLY A 113 -5.33 9.12 -16.74
N ASN A 114 -4.76 9.04 -17.95
CA ASN A 114 -5.18 9.86 -19.10
C ASN A 114 -5.93 9.04 -20.15
N GLU A 115 -6.27 7.81 -19.81
CA GLU A 115 -6.95 6.85 -20.68
C GLU A 115 -8.47 6.96 -20.46
N VAL A 116 -9.26 6.58 -21.46
CA VAL A 116 -10.71 6.38 -21.32
C VAL A 116 -10.98 4.91 -21.59
N GLY A 117 -11.41 4.19 -20.57
CA GLY A 117 -11.47 2.73 -20.58
C GLY A 117 -12.49 2.15 -19.61
N TYR A 118 -12.52 0.82 -19.57
CA TYR A 118 -13.48 0.05 -18.76
C TYR A 118 -13.37 0.40 -17.27
N TYR A 119 -12.14 0.64 -16.78
CA TYR A 119 -11.89 0.87 -15.37
C TYR A 119 -12.22 2.29 -14.92
N GLU A 120 -11.92 3.33 -15.72
CA GLU A 120 -12.33 4.70 -15.38
C GLU A 120 -13.87 4.79 -15.30
N TYR A 121 -14.60 4.07 -16.15
CA TYR A 121 -16.06 4.00 -16.08
C TYR A 121 -16.58 3.37 -14.77
N PHE A 122 -15.91 2.31 -14.26
CA PHE A 122 -16.36 1.60 -13.05
C PHE A 122 -15.93 2.25 -11.73
N PHE A 123 -14.84 3.03 -11.73
CA PHE A 123 -14.32 3.68 -10.53
C PHE A 123 -14.53 5.20 -10.51
N HIS A 124 -14.86 5.80 -11.66
CA HIS A 124 -15.03 7.26 -11.82
C HIS A 124 -13.77 8.05 -11.43
N GLU A 125 -12.58 7.53 -11.75
CA GLU A 125 -11.30 8.18 -11.46
C GLU A 125 -10.37 8.18 -12.68
N ASP A 126 -9.81 9.35 -13.00
CA ASP A 126 -8.77 9.55 -14.03
C ASP A 126 -7.40 9.71 -13.33
N ILE A 127 -6.93 8.64 -12.68
CA ILE A 127 -5.68 8.65 -11.90
C ILE A 127 -4.82 7.41 -12.21
N PRO A 128 -3.49 7.47 -12.01
CA PRO A 128 -2.64 6.32 -12.26
C PRO A 128 -3.10 5.09 -11.47
N ALA A 129 -3.06 3.93 -12.11
CA ALA A 129 -3.55 2.68 -11.54
C ALA A 129 -2.84 1.46 -12.12
N VAL A 130 -3.12 0.29 -11.56
CA VAL A 130 -2.68 -0.99 -12.11
C VAL A 130 -3.81 -2.01 -12.08
N THR A 131 -3.77 -2.96 -13.01
CA THR A 131 -4.62 -4.15 -12.96
C THR A 131 -3.82 -5.41 -12.73
N VAL A 132 -4.44 -6.34 -12.01
CA VAL A 132 -3.87 -7.63 -11.63
C VAL A 132 -4.90 -8.72 -11.88
N GLU A 133 -4.48 -9.82 -12.47
CA GLU A 133 -5.31 -10.98 -12.81
C GLU A 133 -6.60 -10.58 -13.53
N LYS A 134 -6.52 -9.57 -14.41
CA LYS A 134 -7.61 -8.96 -15.20
C LYS A 134 -8.75 -8.29 -14.43
N PHE A 135 -8.97 -8.60 -13.15
CA PHE A 135 -10.19 -8.17 -12.44
C PHE A 135 -9.93 -7.32 -11.21
N TRP A 136 -8.71 -7.32 -10.70
CA TRP A 136 -8.32 -6.45 -9.60
C TRP A 136 -7.84 -5.12 -10.16
N TYR A 137 -8.42 -4.03 -9.68
CA TYR A 137 -8.01 -2.68 -10.06
C TYR A 137 -7.57 -1.91 -8.81
N PHE A 138 -6.33 -1.42 -8.85
CA PHE A 138 -5.74 -0.66 -7.76
C PHE A 138 -5.27 0.70 -8.28
N SER A 139 -6.11 1.73 -8.08
CA SER A 139 -5.69 3.12 -8.29
C SER A 139 -4.66 3.54 -7.24
N VAL A 140 -3.84 4.55 -7.53
CA VAL A 140 -2.87 5.10 -6.57
C VAL A 140 -3.57 5.56 -5.29
N ARG A 141 -4.77 6.15 -5.38
CA ARG A 141 -5.59 6.48 -4.20
C ARG A 141 -5.92 5.23 -3.39
N THR A 142 -6.38 4.18 -4.06
CA THR A 142 -6.71 2.92 -3.42
C THR A 142 -5.49 2.31 -2.73
N LEU A 143 -4.34 2.26 -3.41
CA LEU A 143 -3.08 1.78 -2.82
C LEU A 143 -2.67 2.63 -1.62
N ASN A 144 -2.76 3.96 -1.70
CA ASN A 144 -2.46 4.86 -0.59
C ASN A 144 -3.29 4.48 0.64
N ASN A 145 -4.62 4.41 0.49
CA ASN A 145 -5.53 4.15 1.59
C ASN A 145 -5.32 2.76 2.20
N LEU A 146 -5.19 1.73 1.36
CA LEU A 146 -4.97 0.35 1.83
C LEU A 146 -3.64 0.19 2.56
N VAL A 147 -2.57 0.79 2.02
CA VAL A 147 -1.23 0.76 2.63
C VAL A 147 -1.21 1.53 3.94
N MET A 148 -1.81 2.72 3.99
CA MET A 148 -1.88 3.52 5.21
C MET A 148 -2.67 2.80 6.30
N TRP A 149 -3.86 2.29 5.98
CA TRP A 149 -4.69 1.55 6.94
C TRP A 149 -3.98 0.30 7.47
N TYR A 150 -3.28 -0.42 6.58
CA TYR A 150 -2.45 -1.54 6.99
C TYR A 150 -1.37 -1.12 7.99
N PHE A 151 -0.62 -0.04 7.73
CA PHE A 151 0.44 0.38 8.62
C PHE A 151 -0.05 1.03 9.91
N GLU A 152 -1.21 1.69 9.90
CA GLU A 152 -1.89 2.13 11.12
C GLU A 152 -2.20 0.94 12.03
N TRP A 153 -2.74 -0.15 11.47
CA TRP A 153 -2.92 -1.39 12.24
C TRP A 153 -1.60 -2.02 12.69
N VAL A 154 -0.56 -1.99 11.86
CA VAL A 154 0.78 -2.52 12.22
C VAL A 154 1.35 -1.79 13.43
N PHE A 155 1.21 -0.47 13.51
CA PHE A 155 1.78 0.36 14.57
C PHE A 155 0.80 0.68 15.72
N ASP A 156 -0.41 0.14 15.67
CA ASP A 156 -1.33 0.14 16.81
C ASP A 156 -0.96 -0.98 17.79
N ASP A 157 -0.41 -0.65 18.95
CA ASP A 157 -0.07 -1.63 19.98
C ASP A 157 -1.29 -2.13 20.78
N LEU A 158 -2.49 -1.58 20.56
CA LEU A 158 -3.72 -2.01 21.22
C LEU A 158 -4.36 -3.22 20.53
N SER A 159 -4.24 -3.35 19.21
CA SER A 159 -4.80 -4.47 18.45
C SER A 159 -3.87 -5.69 18.44
N ALA A 160 -4.43 -6.90 18.61
CA ALA A 160 -3.63 -8.13 18.59
C ALA A 160 -3.16 -8.51 17.17
N VAL A 161 -2.05 -9.26 17.08
CA VAL A 161 -1.50 -9.76 15.80
C VAL A 161 -2.50 -10.63 15.03
N LYS A 162 -3.37 -11.35 15.74
CA LYS A 162 -4.37 -12.26 15.16
C LYS A 162 -5.64 -11.52 14.68
N GLU A 163 -5.82 -10.28 15.08
CA GLU A 163 -6.99 -9.46 14.78
C GLU A 163 -6.68 -8.55 13.60
N PHE A 164 -6.49 -9.14 12.43
CA PHE A 164 -6.36 -8.36 11.20
C PHE A 164 -7.71 -7.68 10.90
N PRO A 165 -7.75 -6.38 10.55
CA PRO A 165 -9.00 -5.65 10.37
C PRO A 165 -9.84 -6.25 9.24
N LYS A 166 -11.08 -6.67 9.55
CA LYS A 166 -11.96 -7.27 8.55
C LYS A 166 -12.34 -6.26 7.48
N GLU A 167 -12.57 -5.02 7.89
CA GLU A 167 -12.96 -3.93 7.02
C GLU A 167 -11.85 -3.63 5.98
N LEU A 168 -10.58 -3.85 6.33
CA LEU A 168 -9.47 -3.77 5.38
C LEU A 168 -9.52 -4.93 4.36
N ILE A 169 -9.89 -6.14 4.78
CA ILE A 169 -10.10 -7.27 3.85
C ILE A 169 -11.25 -6.96 2.88
N ASP A 170 -12.36 -6.44 3.40
CA ASP A 170 -13.53 -6.09 2.61
C ASP A 170 -13.20 -4.97 1.60
N ALA A 171 -12.43 -3.96 2.01
CA ALA A 171 -11.95 -2.89 1.14
C ALA A 171 -11.02 -3.40 0.02
N ILE A 172 -10.12 -4.34 0.31
CA ILE A 172 -9.29 -4.97 -0.72
C ILE A 172 -10.18 -5.76 -1.67
N SER A 173 -11.10 -6.56 -1.14
CA SER A 173 -11.98 -7.42 -1.94
C SER A 173 -12.90 -6.60 -2.86
N TYR A 174 -13.32 -5.41 -2.41
CA TYR A 174 -14.04 -4.46 -3.25
C TYR A 174 -13.25 -4.10 -4.52
N CYS A 175 -11.92 -4.11 -4.51
CA CYS A 175 -11.09 -3.82 -5.68
C CYS A 175 -11.18 -4.90 -6.78
N ASN A 176 -11.77 -6.07 -6.49
CA ASN A 176 -12.06 -7.11 -7.47
C ASN A 176 -13.40 -6.83 -8.18
N ILE A 177 -13.34 -6.40 -9.43
CA ILE A 177 -14.53 -6.03 -10.22
C ILE A 177 -15.37 -7.24 -10.61
N ALA A 178 -14.75 -8.42 -10.74
CA ALA A 178 -15.50 -9.64 -11.08
C ALA A 178 -16.51 -9.99 -9.98
N GLU A 179 -16.13 -9.81 -8.72
CA GLU A 179 -16.98 -10.05 -7.55
C GLU A 179 -18.11 -9.01 -7.40
N ARG A 180 -18.02 -7.86 -8.08
CA ARG A 180 -19.09 -6.84 -8.10
C ARG A 180 -20.26 -7.19 -9.01
N LYS A 181 -20.08 -8.09 -9.99
CA LYS A 181 -21.12 -8.40 -11.01
C LYS A 181 -22.31 -9.20 -10.47
N ASP A 182 -22.22 -9.80 -9.29
CA ASP A 182 -23.31 -10.57 -8.65
C ASP A 182 -24.13 -9.78 -7.63
N GLN A 183 -23.97 -8.46 -7.60
CA GLN A 183 -24.47 -7.62 -6.51
C GLN A 183 -25.54 -6.62 -6.97
N SER A 184 -26.72 -7.15 -7.35
CA SER A 184 -28.00 -6.43 -7.29
C SER A 184 -28.49 -6.16 -5.85
N VAL A 185 -27.61 -6.37 -4.85
CA VAL A 185 -27.90 -6.33 -3.41
C VAL A 185 -27.15 -5.20 -2.67
N LEU A 186 -26.29 -4.40 -3.33
CA LEU A 186 -25.48 -3.38 -2.67
C LEU A 186 -26.18 -2.04 -2.36
N THR A 187 -27.52 -2.00 -2.29
CA THR A 187 -28.23 -0.88 -1.65
C THR A 187 -27.92 -0.75 -0.15
N GLN A 188 -27.14 -1.68 0.43
CA GLN A 188 -26.67 -1.64 1.83
C GLN A 188 -25.24 -1.14 2.04
N TYR A 189 -24.41 -1.01 0.99
CA TYR A 189 -23.01 -0.56 1.13
C TYR A 189 -22.78 0.87 0.64
N SER A 190 -23.82 1.54 0.13
CA SER A 190 -23.86 3.00 -0.02
C SER A 190 -23.70 3.75 1.31
N ASN A 191 -23.74 3.03 2.45
CA ASN A 191 -23.52 3.55 3.80
C ASN A 191 -22.21 3.06 4.44
N VAL A 192 -21.34 2.33 3.73
CA VAL A 192 -19.92 2.27 4.13
C VAL A 192 -19.34 3.63 3.79
N THR A 193 -19.57 4.54 4.71
CA THR A 193 -18.95 5.85 4.74
C THR A 193 -17.47 5.55 4.91
N PHE A 194 -16.71 5.58 3.82
CA PHE A 194 -15.27 5.80 3.90
C PHE A 194 -15.12 7.02 4.82
N PRO A 195 -14.50 6.90 6.00
CA PRO A 195 -14.15 8.09 6.76
C PRO A 195 -13.21 8.88 5.84
N GLN A 196 -13.72 10.00 5.31
CA GLN A 196 -13.03 10.96 4.45
C GLN A 196 -12.93 10.69 2.92
N LEU A 197 -14.05 10.34 2.27
CA LEU A 197 -14.22 10.59 0.81
C LEU A 197 -15.27 11.67 0.49
N ARG A 198 -15.68 12.46 1.48
CA ARG A 198 -16.43 13.71 1.29
C ARG A 198 -15.62 14.81 1.96
N ASP A 199 -14.91 15.60 1.15
CA ASP A 199 -14.48 16.99 1.42
C ASP A 199 -13.25 17.38 0.56
N VAL A 200 -13.23 16.98 -0.71
CA VAL A 200 -12.47 17.72 -1.74
C VAL A 200 -13.42 17.99 -2.89
N THR A 201 -14.21 19.05 -2.73
CA THR A 201 -14.90 19.74 -3.82
C THR A 201 -13.88 20.30 -4.81
N PHE A 202 -14.26 20.24 -6.10
CA PHE A 202 -13.60 20.77 -7.31
C PHE A 202 -12.71 22.00 -7.13
#